data_AF-A0A0P7XMB7-F1
#
_entry.id   AF-A0A0P7XMB7-F1
#
_cell.length_a   1.000
_cell.length_b   1.000
_cell.length_c   1.000
_cell.angle_alpha   90.00
_cell.angle_beta   90.00
_cell.angle_gamma   90.00
#
_symmetry.space_group_name_H-M   'P 1'
#
loop_
_entity.id
_entity.type
_entity.pdbx_description
1 polymer ?
#
loop_
_entity_poly.entity_id
_entity_poly.type
_entity_poly.pdbx_seq_one_letter_code
_entity_poly.pdbx_strand_id
1 'polypeptide(L)'
;MTLDRRSFLGGLAIPFLPGAVLAQGLADQGTGFAALLQQIGGLPGIAPQLIAAAQHEFETVYGARAANALVRTLGQAPLETGLAQADDDTRAQVRFLARLLYTGEVTRDGQTRALYYPWCLAWRAVSFATAPGLCEGPAFGHWASAPAGATTAEGAPT
;
A
#
# COMPACT_ATOMS: atom_id res chain seq x y z
N MET A 1 23.38 -46.62 -29.43
CA MET A 1 24.21 -45.40 -29.30
C MET A 1 23.32 -44.27 -28.82
N THR A 2 23.61 -43.78 -27.62
CA THR A 2 22.87 -42.75 -26.88
C THR A 2 23.07 -41.37 -27.49
N LEU A 3 21.99 -40.68 -27.83
CA LEU A 3 22.01 -39.27 -28.26
C LEU A 3 22.21 -38.37 -27.03
N ASP A 4 23.31 -37.64 -27.02
CA ASP A 4 23.71 -36.70 -25.98
C ASP A 4 22.88 -35.40 -26.07
N ARG A 5 22.43 -34.89 -24.93
CA ARG A 5 21.46 -33.79 -24.77
C ARG A 5 22.12 -32.41 -24.78
N ARG A 6 23.42 -32.35 -25.10
CA ARG A 6 24.29 -31.18 -24.94
C ARG A 6 24.46 -30.29 -26.17
N SER A 7 23.75 -30.58 -27.27
CA SER A 7 23.92 -29.85 -28.53
C SER A 7 22.83 -28.81 -28.84
N PHE A 8 21.93 -28.53 -27.89
CA PHE A 8 20.91 -27.50 -28.08
C PHE A 8 21.28 -26.22 -27.33
N LEU A 9 22.00 -25.34 -28.03
CA LEU A 9 21.92 -23.88 -27.95
C LEU A 9 22.32 -23.26 -26.59
N GLY A 10 23.52 -22.72 -26.37
CA GLY A 10 24.45 -22.19 -27.36
C GLY A 10 23.85 -20.99 -28.10
N GLY A 11 23.63 -19.86 -27.41
CA GLY A 11 23.42 -18.57 -28.09
C GLY A 11 22.31 -17.68 -27.55
N LEU A 12 22.49 -17.10 -26.36
CA LEU A 12 21.90 -15.80 -26.02
C LEU A 12 22.97 -14.94 -25.34
N ALA A 13 24.01 -14.61 -26.12
CA ALA A 13 24.79 -13.41 -25.84
C ALA A 13 23.90 -12.22 -26.17
N ILE A 14 23.07 -11.81 -25.22
CA ILE A 14 22.32 -10.55 -25.32
C ILE A 14 23.36 -9.45 -25.18
N PRO A 15 23.59 -8.61 -26.22
CA PRO A 15 24.43 -7.45 -26.06
C PRO A 15 23.80 -6.57 -24.97
N PHE A 16 24.62 -6.15 -24.02
CA PHE A 16 24.28 -5.18 -22.98
C PHE A 16 23.62 -3.95 -23.62
N LEU A 17 22.28 -3.94 -23.63
CA LEU A 17 21.47 -2.78 -23.92
C LEU A 17 21.44 -1.92 -22.64
N PRO A 18 21.91 -0.67 -22.67
CA PRO A 18 21.92 0.21 -21.49
C PRO A 18 20.52 0.53 -20.91
N GLY A 19 19.44 0.02 -21.51
CA GLY A 19 18.08 0.14 -21.02
C GLY A 19 17.67 -0.87 -19.93
N ALA A 20 18.38 -1.99 -19.77
CA ALA A 20 18.02 -2.99 -18.76
C ALA A 20 18.21 -2.47 -17.32
N VAL A 21 19.23 -1.63 -17.10
CA VAL A 21 19.50 -0.99 -15.81
C VAL A 21 18.36 -0.05 -15.39
N LEU A 22 17.74 0.65 -16.35
CA LEU A 22 16.60 1.52 -16.07
C LEU A 22 15.34 0.73 -15.73
N ALA A 23 15.11 -0.41 -16.39
CA ALA A 23 13.96 -1.26 -16.12
C ALA A 23 14.04 -1.95 -14.75
N GLN A 24 15.23 -2.41 -14.35
CA GLN A 24 15.46 -2.95 -13.00
C GLN A 24 15.32 -1.89 -11.91
N GLY A 25 15.79 -0.66 -12.13
CA GLY A 25 15.57 0.44 -11.20
C GLY A 25 14.08 0.82 -11.04
N LEU A 26 13.29 0.78 -12.12
CA LEU A 26 11.85 1.06 -12.06
C LEU A 26 11.05 -0.05 -11.35
N ALA A 27 11.39 -1.32 -11.63
CA ALA A 27 10.76 -2.46 -10.98
C ALA A 27 11.09 -2.51 -9.47
N ASP A 28 12.37 -2.25 -9.12
CA ASP A 28 12.83 -2.16 -7.73
C ASP A 28 12.17 -0.99 -6.98
N GLN A 29 12.00 0.15 -7.64
CA GLN A 29 11.25 1.30 -7.10
C GLN A 29 9.79 0.96 -6.79
N GLY A 30 9.10 0.30 -7.72
CA GLY A 30 7.73 -0.15 -7.51
C GLY A 30 7.60 -1.08 -6.31
N THR A 31 8.57 -1.98 -6.12
CA THR A 31 8.60 -2.88 -4.95
C THR A 31 8.94 -2.15 -3.64
N GLY A 32 9.88 -1.21 -3.66
CA GLY A 32 10.28 -0.44 -2.48
C GLY A 32 9.18 0.50 -1.99
N PHE A 33 8.49 1.17 -2.90
CA PHE A 33 7.36 2.03 -2.55
C PHE A 33 6.18 1.22 -2.01
N ALA A 34 5.84 0.09 -2.65
CA ALA A 34 4.81 -0.81 -2.15
C ALA A 34 5.16 -1.34 -0.75
N ALA A 35 6.42 -1.72 -0.50
CA ALA A 35 6.87 -2.16 0.82
C ALA A 35 6.72 -1.06 1.88
N LEU A 36 7.07 0.18 1.55
CA LEU A 36 6.88 1.32 2.43
C LEU A 36 5.39 1.57 2.74
N LEU A 37 4.50 1.45 1.73
CA LEU A 37 3.06 1.56 1.96
C LEU A 37 2.52 0.49 2.91
N GLN A 38 3.04 -0.74 2.85
CA GLN A 38 2.67 -1.80 3.80
C GLN A 38 3.11 -1.45 5.22
N GLN A 39 4.30 -0.86 5.39
CA GLN A 39 4.78 -0.39 6.69
C GLN A 39 3.92 0.76 7.22
N ILE A 40 3.59 1.75 6.38
CA ILE A 40 2.74 2.90 6.76
C ILE A 40 1.32 2.44 7.11
N GLY A 41 0.76 1.51 6.32
CA GLY A 41 -0.58 0.99 6.51
C GLY A 41 -0.72 0.03 7.69
N GLY A 42 0.39 -0.52 8.20
CA GLY A 42 0.41 -1.41 9.37
C GLY A 42 -0.38 -2.72 9.22
N LEU A 43 -0.88 -3.02 8.02
CA LEU A 43 -1.75 -4.15 7.73
C LEU A 43 -1.21 -4.91 6.52
N PRO A 44 -1.11 -6.25 6.59
CA PRO A 44 -0.69 -7.03 5.45
C PRO A 44 -1.75 -7.04 4.34
N GLY A 45 -1.28 -7.10 3.09
CA GLY A 45 -2.13 -7.36 1.94
C GLY A 45 -2.96 -6.15 1.51
N ILE A 46 -2.40 -4.93 1.55
CA ILE A 46 -3.03 -3.75 0.92
C ILE A 46 -3.44 -4.09 -0.53
N ALA A 47 -4.66 -3.69 -0.91
CA ALA A 47 -5.20 -3.95 -2.24
C ALA A 47 -4.28 -3.37 -3.33
N PRO A 48 -3.96 -4.11 -4.41
CA PRO A 48 -3.10 -3.62 -5.49
C PRO A 48 -3.57 -2.31 -6.11
N GLN A 49 -4.89 -2.11 -6.19
CA GLN A 49 -5.53 -0.89 -6.67
C GLN A 49 -5.17 0.31 -5.79
N LEU A 50 -5.16 0.12 -4.47
CA LEU A 50 -4.82 1.18 -3.53
C LEU A 50 -3.32 1.48 -3.54
N ILE A 51 -2.47 0.48 -3.75
CA ILE A 51 -1.02 0.68 -3.94
C ILE A 51 -0.76 1.52 -5.20
N ALA A 52 -1.36 1.15 -6.32
CA ALA A 52 -1.22 1.87 -7.58
C ALA A 52 -1.77 3.30 -7.49
N ALA A 53 -2.92 3.47 -6.85
CA ALA A 53 -3.50 4.78 -6.57
C ALA A 53 -2.59 5.65 -5.69
N ALA A 54 -2.06 5.08 -4.60
CA ALA A 54 -1.17 5.81 -3.70
C ALA A 54 0.10 6.29 -4.41
N GLN A 55 0.70 5.43 -5.24
CA GLN A 55 1.85 5.83 -6.04
C GLN A 55 1.48 6.94 -7.03
N HIS A 56 0.38 6.78 -7.78
CA HIS A 56 -0.06 7.78 -8.76
C HIS A 56 -0.37 9.14 -8.12
N GLU A 57 -1.13 9.18 -7.03
CA GLU A 57 -1.49 10.44 -6.36
C GLU A 57 -0.25 11.09 -5.72
N PHE A 58 0.64 10.28 -5.13
CA PHE A 58 1.88 10.79 -4.57
C PHE A 58 2.76 11.43 -5.64
N GLU A 59 2.96 10.75 -6.77
CA GLU A 59 3.74 11.27 -7.89
C GLU A 59 3.11 12.51 -8.52
N THR A 60 1.77 12.61 -8.51
CA THR A 60 1.05 13.80 -8.99
C THR A 60 1.31 15.01 -8.10
N VAL A 61 1.39 14.83 -6.78
CA VAL A 61 1.58 15.93 -5.82
C VAL A 61 3.06 16.29 -5.63
N TYR A 62 3.94 15.30 -5.51
CA TYR A 62 5.34 15.49 -5.11
C TYR A 62 6.35 15.11 -6.20
N GLY A 63 5.91 14.42 -7.26
CA GLY A 63 6.77 13.92 -8.34
C GLY A 63 7.45 12.58 -8.05
N ALA A 64 7.80 11.84 -9.10
CA ALA A 64 8.48 10.55 -9.01
C ALA A 64 9.83 10.60 -8.28
N ARG A 65 10.54 11.73 -8.35
CA ARG A 65 11.81 11.91 -7.60
C ARG A 65 11.58 11.92 -6.10
N ALA A 66 10.47 12.50 -5.62
CA ALA A 66 10.14 12.50 -4.21
C ALA A 66 9.80 11.09 -3.72
N ALA A 67 9.14 10.26 -4.53
CA ALA A 67 8.83 8.88 -4.16
C ALA A 67 10.12 8.08 -3.90
N ASN A 68 11.11 8.28 -4.78
CA ASN A 68 12.42 7.65 -4.65
C ASN A 68 13.22 8.17 -3.46
N ALA A 69 13.16 9.47 -3.19
CA ALA A 69 13.77 10.05 -2.01
C ALA A 69 13.13 9.49 -0.74
N LEU A 70 11.80 9.41 -0.70
CA LEU A 70 11.06 8.88 0.44
C LEU A 70 11.41 7.43 0.75
N VAL A 71 11.42 6.56 -0.27
CA VAL A 71 11.83 5.14 -0.12
C VAL A 71 13.28 5.03 0.34
N ARG A 72 14.19 5.86 -0.19
CA ARG A 72 15.59 5.86 0.27
C ARG A 72 15.73 6.32 1.72
N THR A 73 14.97 7.32 2.14
CA THR A 73 15.04 7.89 3.49
C THR A 73 14.42 6.94 4.52
N LEU A 74 13.26 6.35 4.22
CA LEU A 74 12.50 5.57 5.20
C LEU A 74 12.66 4.06 5.04
N GLY A 75 13.08 3.56 3.88
CA GLY A 75 13.21 2.13 3.60
C GLY A 75 14.44 1.45 4.21
N GLN A 76 15.35 2.20 4.85
CA GLN A 76 16.59 1.67 5.43
C GLN A 76 16.46 1.23 6.89
N ALA A 77 15.40 1.62 7.59
CA ALA A 77 15.21 1.40 9.01
C ALA A 77 13.73 1.13 9.32
N PRO A 78 13.38 0.69 10.54
CA PRO A 78 12.00 0.67 10.97
C PRO A 78 11.35 2.05 10.80
N LEU A 79 10.12 2.08 10.28
CA LEU A 79 9.42 3.31 9.92
C LEU A 79 9.38 4.32 11.08
N GLU A 80 9.15 3.85 12.30
CA GLU A 80 9.10 4.67 13.53
C GLU A 80 10.43 5.40 13.78
N THR A 81 11.56 4.70 13.62
CA THR A 81 12.89 5.28 13.77
C THR A 81 13.17 6.29 12.66
N GLY A 82 12.81 5.96 11.41
CA GLY A 82 12.95 6.87 10.27
C GLY A 82 12.13 8.16 10.45
N LEU A 83 10.88 8.04 10.90
CA LEU A 83 9.99 9.19 11.13
C LEU A 83 10.43 10.09 12.29
N ALA A 84 11.04 9.51 13.33
CA ALA A 84 11.57 10.27 14.46
C ALA A 84 12.72 11.21 14.03
N GLN A 85 13.46 10.84 12.99
CA GLN A 85 14.62 11.59 12.47
C GLN A 85 14.31 12.37 11.18
N ALA A 86 13.13 12.16 10.60
CA ALA A 86 12.70 12.79 9.36
C ALA A 86 12.54 14.31 9.53
N ASP A 87 12.63 15.04 8.41
CA ASP A 87 12.22 16.45 8.34
C ASP A 87 10.69 16.59 8.25
N ASP A 88 10.20 17.82 8.37
CA ASP A 88 8.76 18.10 8.32
C ASP A 88 8.14 17.74 6.96
N ASP A 89 8.88 17.90 5.87
CA ASP A 89 8.42 17.56 4.52
C ASP A 89 8.23 16.06 4.35
N THR A 90 9.18 15.23 4.82
CA THR A 90 9.04 13.77 4.81
C THR A 90 7.88 13.34 5.70
N ARG A 91 7.70 13.95 6.88
CA ARG A 91 6.54 13.68 7.74
C ARG A 91 5.21 14.06 7.07
N ALA A 92 5.18 15.16 6.33
CA ALA A 92 4.00 15.59 5.59
C ALA A 92 3.65 14.62 4.45
N GLN A 93 4.66 14.14 3.72
CA GLN A 93 4.52 13.11 2.68
C GLN A 93 3.97 11.81 3.24
N VAL A 94 4.46 11.36 4.39
CA VAL A 94 3.95 10.15 5.06
C VAL A 94 2.53 10.36 5.56
N ARG A 95 2.20 11.53 6.10
CA ARG A 95 0.84 11.87 6.52
C ARG A 95 -0.13 11.88 5.35
N PHE A 96 0.30 12.38 4.19
CA PHE A 96 -0.47 12.32 2.94
C PHE A 96 -0.78 10.87 2.55
N LEU A 97 0.24 10.01 2.54
CA LEU A 97 0.06 8.58 2.22
C LEU A 97 -0.85 7.88 3.24
N ALA A 98 -0.62 8.10 4.54
CA ALA A 98 -1.45 7.52 5.59
C ALA A 98 -2.92 7.96 5.45
N ARG A 99 -3.17 9.24 5.19
CA ARG A 99 -4.53 9.74 4.96
C ARG A 99 -5.17 9.01 3.77
N LEU A 100 -4.50 8.99 2.62
CA LEU A 100 -5.02 8.34 1.43
C LEU A 100 -5.27 6.85 1.64
N LEU A 101 -4.34 6.13 2.29
CA LEU A 101 -4.49 4.71 2.58
C LEU A 101 -5.71 4.44 3.47
N TYR A 102 -5.93 5.24 4.51
CA TYR A 102 -7.00 4.99 5.48
C TYR A 102 -8.36 5.54 5.04
N THR A 103 -8.42 6.65 4.31
CA THR A 103 -9.70 7.28 3.92
C THR A 103 -10.07 7.06 2.45
N GLY A 104 -9.10 6.75 1.60
CA GLY A 104 -9.30 6.69 0.14
C GLY A 104 -9.58 8.07 -0.48
N GLU A 105 -9.33 9.14 0.27
CA GLU A 105 -9.60 10.52 -0.16
C GLU A 105 -8.41 11.16 -0.86
N VAL A 106 -8.72 11.98 -1.85
CA VAL A 106 -7.78 12.84 -2.57
C VAL A 106 -8.30 14.27 -2.54
N THR A 107 -7.44 15.23 -2.24
CA THR A 107 -7.74 16.66 -2.38
C THR A 107 -7.16 17.20 -3.69
N ARG A 108 -8.00 17.73 -4.57
CA ARG A 108 -7.62 18.42 -5.82
C ARG A 108 -8.40 19.71 -5.93
N ASP A 109 -7.72 20.81 -6.29
CA ASP A 109 -8.34 22.12 -6.49
C ASP A 109 -9.23 22.57 -5.30
N GLY A 110 -8.80 22.28 -4.08
CA GLY A 110 -9.54 22.58 -2.85
C GLY A 110 -10.74 21.66 -2.57
N GLN A 111 -11.04 20.70 -3.44
CA GLN A 111 -12.11 19.71 -3.24
C GLN A 111 -11.54 18.37 -2.80
N THR A 112 -12.11 17.80 -1.73
CA THR A 112 -11.78 16.44 -1.28
C THR A 112 -12.79 15.46 -1.81
N ARG A 113 -12.34 14.38 -2.46
CA ARG A 113 -13.17 13.31 -3.02
C ARG A 113 -12.66 11.95 -2.59
N ALA A 114 -13.56 11.05 -2.18
CA ALA A 114 -13.25 9.68 -1.79
C ALA A 114 -13.20 8.75 -3.02
N LEU A 115 -12.15 8.90 -3.83
CA LEU A 115 -12.01 8.17 -5.11
C LEU A 115 -11.66 6.67 -4.91
N TYR A 116 -10.97 6.35 -3.81
CA TYR A 116 -10.47 4.99 -3.54
C TYR A 116 -11.14 4.35 -2.33
N TYR A 117 -12.34 4.84 -1.98
CA TYR A 117 -13.11 4.47 -0.80
C TYR A 117 -13.31 2.95 -0.59
N PRO A 118 -13.63 2.14 -1.62
CA PRO A 118 -13.85 0.70 -1.42
C PRO A 118 -12.60 -0.06 -0.94
N TRP A 119 -11.41 0.46 -1.22
CA TRP A 119 -10.15 -0.23 -0.94
C TRP A 119 -9.43 0.31 0.30
N CYS A 120 -9.96 1.37 0.93
CA CYS A 120 -9.26 2.03 2.02
C CYS A 120 -9.12 1.14 3.26
N LEU A 121 -8.05 1.36 4.02
CA LEU A 121 -7.68 0.50 5.15
C LEU A 121 -8.60 0.68 6.35
N ALA A 122 -9.35 1.79 6.46
CA ALA A 122 -10.30 1.97 7.55
C ALA A 122 -11.34 0.84 7.61
N TRP A 123 -11.86 0.40 6.46
CA TRP A 123 -12.82 -0.71 6.40
C TRP A 123 -12.20 -2.06 6.77
N ARG A 124 -10.90 -2.22 6.55
CA ARG A 124 -10.18 -3.45 6.91
C ARG A 124 -9.70 -3.47 8.34
N ALA A 125 -9.55 -2.29 8.96
CA ALA A 125 -9.17 -2.16 10.36
C ALA A 125 -10.31 -2.52 11.31
N VAL A 126 -11.56 -2.54 10.83
CA VAL A 126 -12.74 -2.84 11.64
C VAL A 126 -13.37 -4.16 11.20
N SER A 127 -13.74 -5.02 12.16
CA SER A 127 -14.39 -6.31 11.90
C SER A 127 -15.93 -6.24 11.87
N PHE A 128 -16.49 -5.11 12.32
CA PHE A 128 -17.93 -4.96 12.58
C PHE A 128 -18.67 -4.12 11.53
N ALA A 129 -17.94 -3.44 10.65
CA ALA A 129 -18.52 -2.55 9.65
C ALA A 129 -17.95 -2.87 8.28
N THR A 130 -18.81 -2.86 7.28
CA THR A 130 -18.44 -2.87 5.87
C THR A 130 -18.59 -1.47 5.29
N ALA A 131 -17.94 -1.19 4.17
CA ALA A 131 -18.01 0.12 3.54
C ALA A 131 -19.49 0.47 3.18
N PRO A 132 -20.05 1.56 3.71
CA PRO A 132 -21.37 2.05 3.34
C PRO A 132 -21.56 2.14 1.82
N GLY A 133 -22.69 1.63 1.34
CA GLY A 133 -22.99 1.58 -0.10
C GLY A 133 -22.51 0.30 -0.81
N LEU A 134 -21.82 -0.60 -0.11
CA LEU A 134 -21.50 -1.94 -0.59
C LEU A 134 -22.28 -2.99 0.22
N CYS A 135 -22.93 -3.93 -0.47
CA CYS A 135 -23.59 -5.08 0.17
C CYS A 135 -22.57 -6.19 0.49
N GLU A 136 -21.49 -5.83 1.18
CA GLU A 136 -20.44 -6.77 1.57
C GLU A 136 -20.65 -7.30 2.99
N GLY A 137 -20.19 -8.53 3.25
CA GLY A 137 -20.33 -9.24 4.53
C GLY A 137 -20.52 -10.76 4.31
N PRO A 138 -20.24 -11.60 5.32
CA PRO A 138 -20.36 -13.07 5.17
C PRO A 138 -21.81 -13.51 4.93
N ALA A 139 -22.78 -12.75 5.44
CA ALA A 139 -24.20 -12.89 5.18
C ALA A 139 -24.95 -11.57 5.47
N PHE A 140 -26.15 -11.42 4.90
CA PHE A 140 -27.10 -10.38 5.31
C PHE A 140 -27.47 -10.60 6.80
N GLY A 141 -27.51 -9.52 7.60
CA GLY A 141 -27.81 -9.61 9.03
C GLY A 141 -26.59 -9.85 9.94
N HIS A 142 -25.37 -9.84 9.42
CA HIS A 142 -24.14 -10.03 10.22
C HIS A 142 -24.00 -9.01 11.38
N TRP A 143 -24.61 -7.83 11.25
CA TRP A 143 -24.65 -6.80 12.30
C TRP A 143 -25.50 -7.18 13.52
N ALA A 144 -26.32 -8.24 13.45
CA ALA A 144 -27.13 -8.69 14.58
C ALA A 144 -26.29 -9.40 15.66
N SER A 145 -25.05 -9.80 15.34
CA SER A 145 -24.13 -10.41 16.29
C SER A 145 -23.17 -9.37 16.87
N ALA A 146 -22.88 -9.48 18.17
CA ALA A 146 -21.87 -8.64 18.80
C ALA A 146 -20.48 -8.90 18.17
N PRO A 147 -19.65 -7.88 17.98
CA PRO A 147 -18.28 -8.06 17.48
C PRO A 147 -17.48 -8.99 18.39
N ALA A 148 -16.62 -9.83 17.81
CA ALA A 148 -15.67 -10.62 18.59
C ALA A 148 -14.77 -9.68 19.42
N GLY A 149 -14.83 -9.79 20.74
CA GLY A 149 -14.13 -8.90 21.68
C GLY A 149 -15.00 -7.85 22.38
N ALA A 150 -16.30 -7.76 22.05
CA ALA A 150 -17.25 -7.01 22.85
C ALA A 150 -17.45 -7.75 24.19
N THR A 151 -16.86 -7.24 25.28
CA THR A 151 -17.18 -7.72 26.62
C THR A 151 -18.65 -7.42 26.89
N THR A 152 -19.45 -8.46 27.08
CA THR A 152 -20.81 -8.29 27.60
C THR A 152 -20.68 -7.62 28.98
N ALA A 153 -21.26 -6.43 29.12
CA ALA A 153 -21.49 -5.84 30.43
C ALA A 153 -22.60 -6.64 31.13
N GLU A 154 -22.31 -7.89 31.45
CA GLU A 154 -23.19 -8.77 32.21
C GLU A 154 -22.92 -8.52 33.69
N GLY A 155 -23.53 -7.45 34.20
CA GLY A 155 -23.33 -6.99 35.57
C GLY A 155 -24.12 -5.76 35.98
N ALA A 156 -25.24 -5.45 35.31
CA ALA A 156 -26.20 -4.47 35.82
C ALA A 156 -27.23 -5.21 36.70
N PRO A 157 -27.22 -5.05 38.04
CA PRO A 157 -28.28 -5.60 38.88
C PRO A 157 -29.60 -4.90 38.56
N THR A 158 -30.65 -5.70 38.42
CA THR A 158 -32.06 -5.31 38.35
C THR A 158 -32.50 -4.51 39.57
#